data_AF-F7VSA6-F1
#
_entry.id   AF-F7VSA6-F1
#
_cell.length_a   1.000
_cell.length_b   1.000
_cell.length_c   1.000
_cell.angle_alpha   90.00
_cell.angle_beta   90.00
_cell.angle_gamma   90.00
#
_symmetry.space_group_name_H-M   'P 1'
#
loop_
_entity.id
_entity.type
_entity.pdbx_description
1 polymer ?
#
loop_
_entity_poly.entity_id
_entity_poly.type
_entity_poly.pdbx_seq_one_letter_code
_entity_poly.pdbx_strand_id
1 'polypeptide(L)'
;MHREPKASRALLSAPFPPNPPHHLPSPASTPSPSSSSPRRFKRFCSLLPTLITTSYRAVLSSVCIMAVLFWLVHLLFFSLFPDFTTGNPSTTSPSSPQEEPSVADLALQKVLKDGRRILGPFPSSFNKSAAAKRRAQWMTPLPDSIPLTALKAIPGTHDSATWNFTTETRNAIPSNPSYLPAEWFRCQKRSIVESLEAGIRFFDLRYAALEDGGKQGEEGMRLVFWHKMVLLSEVATVEDVLFGFYEWLETRGKGETVMISLQYEHPTRSKASNTPQVQRLLHSTLTTPAARRFIYPSHFLPPTLGHARGKIVLLKRFDLPDLSLDQQLAIPGLNFSPSLWPENNRGFELVYNQLGLDDDTKDENKRRNETAYIEDYFEPNDLPNQMNGTVEENVGAKWEAVEEHLRTAAAASQRSEGEDDGLWITFTSGEHVLNEPNITPEVMALGPEEQRMPGRKVDGGKGGTVKGGVNEKLLGLLKEGGSDGLRGKRLGVVVMDFWEMEGEGDLIGALLGLD
;
A
#
# COMPACT_ATOMS: atom_id res chain seq x y z
N MET A 1 -5.84 62.74 28.77
CA MET A 1 -7.31 62.54 28.63
C MET A 1 -7.52 61.20 27.94
N HIS A 2 -7.75 60.16 28.75
CA HIS A 2 -8.17 58.84 28.31
C HIS A 2 -9.66 58.84 27.96
N ARG A 3 -10.07 58.06 26.95
CA ARG A 3 -11.24 57.17 27.05
C ARG A 3 -11.30 56.15 25.91
N GLU A 4 -11.24 54.89 26.33
CA GLU A 4 -11.57 53.67 25.60
C GLU A 4 -13.06 53.62 25.18
N PRO A 5 -13.43 52.76 24.21
CA PRO A 5 -14.78 52.20 24.14
C PRO A 5 -14.86 50.85 24.86
N LYS A 6 -15.92 50.73 25.66
CA LYS A 6 -16.24 49.65 26.60
C LYS A 6 -16.60 48.33 25.91
N ALA A 7 -16.16 47.25 26.57
CA ALA A 7 -16.66 45.90 26.44
C ALA A 7 -18.15 45.77 26.81
N SER A 8 -18.88 44.92 26.08
CA SER A 8 -20.15 44.33 26.52
C SER A 8 -19.91 42.85 26.80
N ARG A 9 -20.30 42.45 28.02
CA ARG A 9 -20.16 41.12 28.61
C ARG A 9 -21.56 40.50 28.62
N ALA A 10 -21.73 39.35 27.99
CA ALA A 10 -22.86 38.46 28.25
C ALA A 10 -22.30 37.10 28.68
N LEU A 11 -22.45 36.81 29.97
CA LEU A 11 -22.33 35.49 30.57
C LEU A 11 -23.64 34.73 30.32
N LEU A 12 -23.57 33.45 29.96
CA LEU A 12 -23.98 32.34 30.82
C LEU A 12 -23.95 31.02 30.04
N SER A 13 -23.01 30.18 30.48
CA SER A 13 -22.97 28.72 30.31
C SER A 13 -24.24 28.07 30.87
N ALA A 14 -24.82 27.12 30.13
CA ALA A 14 -25.77 26.14 30.67
C ALA A 14 -25.18 24.73 30.54
N PRO A 15 -25.41 23.83 31.51
CA PRO A 15 -24.69 22.56 31.63
C PRO A 15 -25.40 21.40 30.91
N PHE A 16 -24.60 20.45 30.41
CA PHE A 16 -25.07 19.17 29.87
C PHE A 16 -25.71 18.30 30.96
N PRO A 17 -26.82 17.59 30.68
CA PRO A 17 -27.43 16.65 31.63
C PRO A 17 -26.68 15.31 31.70
N PRO A 18 -26.79 14.58 32.84
CA PRO A 18 -25.96 13.42 33.15
C PRO A 18 -26.49 12.11 32.53
N ASN A 19 -25.54 11.19 32.27
CA ASN A 19 -25.78 9.81 31.84
C ASN A 19 -26.66 9.01 32.83
N PRO A 20 -27.54 8.12 32.35
CA PRO A 20 -28.25 7.17 33.20
C PRO A 20 -27.37 5.94 33.55
N PRO A 21 -27.66 5.23 34.66
CA PRO A 21 -26.70 4.37 35.33
C PRO A 21 -26.63 2.95 34.77
N HIS A 22 -25.43 2.38 34.92
CA HIS A 22 -25.16 0.95 34.83
C HIS A 22 -25.99 0.16 35.85
N HIS A 23 -26.77 -0.81 35.38
CA HIS A 23 -27.28 -1.91 36.19
C HIS A 23 -26.69 -3.23 35.69
N LEU A 24 -25.77 -3.76 36.48
CA LEU A 24 -25.41 -5.18 36.52
C LEU A 24 -26.57 -5.97 37.16
N PRO A 25 -26.83 -7.19 36.68
CA PRO A 25 -27.32 -8.26 37.54
C PRO A 25 -26.25 -9.36 37.68
N SER A 26 -25.91 -9.66 38.93
CA SER A 26 -25.18 -10.86 39.34
C SER A 26 -26.15 -12.02 39.63
N PRO A 27 -25.67 -13.27 39.79
CA PRO A 27 -26.28 -14.46 39.22
C PRO A 27 -27.29 -15.13 40.15
N ALA A 28 -28.28 -15.81 39.58
CA ALA A 28 -29.16 -16.71 40.31
C ALA A 28 -29.27 -18.07 39.60
N SER A 29 -28.74 -19.08 40.30
CA SER A 29 -29.28 -20.44 40.51
C SER A 29 -29.71 -21.29 39.31
N THR A 30 -28.96 -22.37 39.13
CA THR A 30 -29.39 -23.68 38.62
C THR A 30 -30.71 -24.16 39.22
N PRO A 31 -31.49 -24.93 38.44
CA PRO A 31 -31.77 -26.29 38.90
C PRO A 31 -31.74 -27.33 37.78
N SER A 32 -31.05 -28.44 38.04
CA SER A 32 -31.41 -29.79 37.56
C SER A 32 -31.87 -30.59 38.80
N PRO A 33 -32.57 -31.74 38.73
CA PRO A 33 -32.74 -32.65 37.59
C PRO A 33 -34.20 -33.15 37.37
N SER A 34 -34.49 -33.78 36.22
CA SER A 34 -35.29 -35.01 36.24
C SER A 34 -35.17 -35.79 34.94
N SER A 35 -34.98 -37.08 35.14
CA SER A 35 -34.97 -38.15 34.15
C SER A 35 -36.40 -38.53 33.77
N SER A 36 -36.63 -38.79 32.49
CA SER A 36 -37.60 -39.82 32.08
C SER A 36 -37.24 -40.37 30.70
N SER A 37 -37.22 -41.69 30.64
CA SER A 37 -36.82 -42.54 29.51
C SER A 37 -38.06 -42.85 28.61
N PRO A 38 -37.99 -43.67 27.54
CA PRO A 38 -38.42 -43.25 26.21
C PRO A 38 -39.65 -44.02 25.71
N ARG A 39 -40.44 -43.42 24.80
CA ARG A 39 -41.42 -44.19 23.99
C ARG A 39 -41.51 -43.71 22.54
N ARG A 40 -41.04 -44.61 21.67
CA ARG A 40 -41.62 -45.07 20.38
C ARG A 40 -42.46 -44.05 19.60
N PHE A 41 -41.97 -43.70 18.40
CA PHE A 41 -42.84 -43.68 17.22
C PHE A 41 -42.17 -44.34 16.02
N LYS A 42 -42.95 -45.21 15.39
CA LYS A 42 -42.62 -46.16 14.34
C LYS A 42 -42.19 -45.43 13.06
N ARG A 43 -41.10 -45.88 12.43
CA ARG A 43 -40.80 -45.60 11.02
C ARG A 43 -41.27 -46.77 10.15
N PHE A 44 -41.92 -46.38 9.06
CA PHE A 44 -42.33 -47.19 7.92
C PHE A 44 -41.17 -48.00 7.34
N CYS A 45 -41.39 -49.30 7.15
CA CYS A 45 -40.56 -50.14 6.29
C CYS A 45 -41.11 -50.09 4.87
N SER A 46 -40.29 -49.66 3.92
CA SER A 46 -40.40 -50.10 2.52
C SER A 46 -39.08 -49.89 1.77
N LEU A 47 -38.61 -50.98 1.14
CA LEU A 47 -37.95 -51.04 -0.18
C LEU A 47 -36.40 -51.08 -0.30
N LEU A 48 -35.98 -52.15 -1.02
CA LEU A 48 -34.73 -52.49 -1.74
C LEU A 48 -33.53 -53.15 -1.01
N PRO A 49 -33.16 -54.38 -1.43
CA PRO A 49 -31.79 -54.90 -1.37
C PRO A 49 -31.10 -54.90 -2.77
N THR A 50 -29.80 -55.21 -2.75
CA THR A 50 -28.90 -55.62 -3.86
C THR A 50 -28.47 -54.57 -4.90
N LEU A 51 -27.29 -53.94 -4.70
CA LEU A 51 -26.40 -53.43 -5.77
C LEU A 51 -25.06 -52.82 -5.27
N ILE A 52 -24.32 -53.38 -4.29
CA ILE A 52 -23.00 -52.80 -3.90
C ILE A 52 -21.94 -53.86 -3.53
N THR A 53 -21.77 -54.91 -4.33
CA THR A 53 -20.63 -55.84 -4.11
C THR A 53 -19.84 -56.21 -5.37
N THR A 54 -20.24 -55.76 -6.57
CA THR A 54 -19.58 -56.15 -7.82
C THR A 54 -18.60 -55.10 -8.38
N SER A 55 -18.65 -53.85 -7.94
CA SER A 55 -17.87 -52.74 -8.53
C SER A 55 -16.48 -52.51 -7.90
N TYR A 56 -16.20 -53.01 -6.69
CA TYR A 56 -14.91 -52.76 -6.01
C TYR A 56 -13.77 -53.66 -6.49
N ARG A 57 -14.06 -54.89 -6.95
CA ARG A 57 -13.03 -55.84 -7.41
C ARG A 57 -12.50 -55.52 -8.82
N ALA A 58 -13.32 -54.94 -9.69
CA ALA A 58 -12.91 -54.57 -11.04
C ALA A 58 -11.97 -53.34 -11.07
N VAL A 59 -12.18 -52.37 -10.17
CA VAL A 59 -11.37 -51.14 -10.11
C VAL A 59 -9.98 -51.42 -9.54
N LEU A 60 -9.86 -52.25 -8.49
CA LEU A 60 -8.54 -52.62 -7.95
C LEU A 60 -7.69 -53.44 -8.96
N SER A 61 -8.33 -54.33 -9.73
CA SER A 61 -7.62 -55.12 -10.75
C SER A 61 -7.06 -54.24 -11.88
N SER A 62 -7.77 -53.17 -12.27
CA SER A 62 -7.33 -52.29 -13.35
C SER A 62 -6.15 -51.40 -12.93
N VAL A 63 -6.13 -50.92 -11.69
CA VAL A 63 -5.02 -50.08 -11.17
C VAL A 63 -3.73 -50.87 -11.04
N CYS A 64 -3.78 -52.13 -10.61
CA CYS A 64 -2.59 -52.99 -10.53
C CYS A 64 -2.01 -53.34 -11.90
N ILE A 65 -2.85 -53.57 -12.91
CA ILE A 65 -2.39 -53.89 -14.28
C ILE A 65 -1.70 -52.67 -14.92
N MET A 66 -2.23 -51.46 -14.72
CA MET A 66 -1.64 -50.22 -15.24
C MET A 66 -0.27 -49.91 -14.58
N ALA A 67 -0.11 -50.19 -13.29
CA ALA A 67 1.17 -50.00 -12.59
C ALA A 67 2.26 -50.97 -13.08
N VAL A 68 1.90 -52.23 -13.38
CA VAL A 68 2.83 -53.24 -13.91
C VAL A 68 3.23 -52.91 -15.36
N LEU A 69 2.29 -52.46 -16.19
CA LEU A 69 2.58 -52.01 -17.55
C LEU A 69 3.49 -50.78 -17.58
N PHE A 70 3.30 -49.83 -16.67
CA PHE A 70 4.16 -48.64 -16.57
C PHE A 70 5.61 -48.99 -16.22
N TRP A 71 5.82 -49.96 -15.33
CA TRP A 71 7.14 -50.46 -14.96
C TRP A 71 7.83 -51.25 -16.08
N LEU A 72 7.08 -52.05 -16.83
CA LEU A 72 7.63 -52.80 -17.97
C LEU A 72 8.05 -51.88 -19.13
N VAL A 73 7.31 -50.80 -19.38
CA VAL A 73 7.68 -49.79 -20.39
C VAL A 73 8.93 -49.01 -19.96
N HIS A 74 9.07 -48.68 -18.68
CA HIS A 74 10.29 -48.02 -18.16
C HIS A 74 11.54 -48.91 -18.26
N LEU A 75 11.40 -50.22 -18.00
CA LEU A 75 12.52 -51.17 -18.11
C LEU A 75 12.92 -51.44 -19.58
N LEU A 76 11.97 -51.37 -20.52
CA LEU A 76 12.25 -51.45 -21.97
C LEU A 76 12.90 -50.19 -22.52
N PHE A 77 12.60 -49.01 -21.95
CA PHE A 77 13.20 -47.74 -22.38
C PHE A 77 14.70 -47.63 -22.00
N PHE A 78 15.10 -48.23 -20.87
CA PHE A 78 16.49 -48.23 -20.41
C PHE A 78 17.38 -49.33 -20.99
N SER A 79 16.82 -50.29 -21.73
CA SER A 79 17.57 -51.39 -22.36
C SER A 79 17.88 -51.18 -23.86
N LEU A 80 17.46 -50.05 -24.45
CA LEU A 80 17.61 -49.75 -25.88
C LEU A 80 18.56 -48.59 -26.23
N PHE A 81 19.29 -48.03 -25.25
CA PHE A 81 20.32 -47.02 -25.51
C PHE A 81 21.65 -47.38 -24.83
N PRO A 82 22.47 -48.26 -25.45
CA PRO A 82 23.87 -48.32 -25.10
C PRO A 82 24.58 -47.06 -25.63
N ASP A 83 25.57 -46.61 -24.86
CA ASP A 83 26.50 -45.53 -25.12
C ASP A 83 26.74 -45.19 -26.60
N PHE A 84 26.46 -43.95 -26.98
CA PHE A 84 27.14 -43.27 -28.08
C PHE A 84 28.07 -42.19 -27.52
N THR A 85 29.21 -42.62 -26.99
CA THR A 85 30.38 -41.78 -26.74
C THR A 85 31.40 -42.01 -27.84
N THR A 86 31.17 -41.44 -29.02
CA THR A 86 32.24 -41.15 -29.98
C THR A 86 31.98 -39.80 -30.63
N GLY A 87 32.80 -38.80 -30.28
CA GLY A 87 32.72 -37.44 -30.83
C GLY A 87 33.96 -36.64 -30.47
N ASN A 88 34.70 -36.23 -31.50
CA ASN A 88 36.02 -35.58 -31.51
C ASN A 88 36.24 -34.42 -30.51
N PRO A 89 37.50 -34.17 -30.07
CA PRO A 89 37.84 -33.02 -29.26
C PRO A 89 37.82 -31.76 -30.14
N SER A 90 36.72 -31.02 -30.09
CA SER A 90 36.66 -29.65 -30.60
C SER A 90 36.59 -28.72 -29.39
N THR A 91 37.67 -27.98 -29.19
CA THR A 91 37.85 -26.81 -28.31
C THR A 91 36.55 -26.18 -27.79
N THR A 92 36.13 -26.62 -26.60
CA THR A 92 35.27 -25.82 -25.72
C THR A 92 36.19 -24.87 -24.94
N SER A 93 36.04 -23.58 -25.20
CA SER A 93 36.54 -22.53 -24.31
C SER A 93 36.05 -22.82 -22.89
N PRO A 94 36.87 -22.65 -21.85
CA PRO A 94 36.43 -22.91 -20.48
C PRO A 94 35.29 -21.93 -20.16
N SER A 95 34.10 -22.48 -19.93
CA SER A 95 33.05 -21.74 -19.23
C SER A 95 33.62 -21.36 -17.88
N SER A 96 33.66 -20.07 -17.58
CA SER A 96 34.07 -19.55 -16.28
C SER A 96 33.30 -20.31 -15.18
N PRO A 97 33.97 -20.75 -14.10
CA PRO A 97 33.26 -21.39 -13.00
C PRO A 97 32.18 -20.43 -12.48
N GLN A 98 30.92 -20.86 -12.50
CA GLN A 98 29.86 -20.13 -11.81
C GLN A 98 30.18 -20.20 -10.32
N GLU A 99 30.55 -19.06 -9.74
CA GLU A 99 30.74 -18.92 -8.30
C GLU A 99 29.44 -19.29 -7.58
N GLU A 100 29.52 -20.19 -6.60
CA GLU A 100 28.36 -20.53 -5.77
C GLU A 100 27.94 -19.30 -4.93
N PRO A 101 26.63 -19.10 -4.69
CA PRO A 101 26.16 -17.97 -3.89
C PRO A 101 26.74 -17.99 -2.48
N SER A 102 27.15 -16.84 -1.97
CA SER A 102 27.61 -16.72 -0.59
C SER A 102 26.45 -16.89 0.41
N VAL A 103 26.75 -17.14 1.68
CA VAL A 103 25.72 -17.17 2.74
C VAL A 103 24.96 -15.86 2.84
N ALA A 104 25.63 -14.72 2.57
CA ALA A 104 24.98 -13.41 2.53
C ALA A 104 23.96 -13.32 1.38
N ASP A 105 24.30 -13.84 0.20
CA ASP A 105 23.39 -13.87 -0.95
C ASP A 105 22.18 -14.76 -0.67
N LEU A 106 22.38 -15.93 -0.06
CA LEU A 106 21.30 -16.84 0.32
C LEU A 106 20.39 -16.22 1.39
N ALA A 107 20.96 -15.48 2.36
CA ALA A 107 20.20 -14.77 3.37
C ALA A 107 19.33 -13.67 2.74
N LEU A 108 19.90 -12.85 1.85
CA LEU A 108 19.15 -11.84 1.11
C LEU A 108 18.05 -12.47 0.26
N GLN A 109 18.35 -13.53 -0.49
CA GLN A 109 17.35 -14.26 -1.27
C GLN A 109 16.19 -14.77 -0.41
N LYS A 110 16.47 -15.26 0.80
CA LYS A 110 15.43 -15.65 1.75
C LYS A 110 14.57 -14.46 2.17
N VAL A 111 15.17 -13.35 2.59
CA VAL A 111 14.44 -12.13 3.02
C VAL A 111 13.54 -11.63 1.89
N LEU A 112 14.08 -11.50 0.67
CA LEU A 112 13.30 -11.06 -0.49
C LEU A 112 12.18 -12.06 -0.85
N LYS A 113 12.44 -13.36 -0.68
CA LYS A 113 11.41 -14.40 -0.89
C LYS A 113 10.29 -14.31 0.14
N ASP A 114 10.60 -14.01 1.40
CA ASP A 114 9.61 -13.86 2.46
C ASP A 114 8.78 -12.57 2.25
N GLY A 115 9.44 -11.47 1.85
CA GLY A 115 8.81 -10.20 1.50
C GLY A 115 8.00 -10.19 0.20
N ARG A 116 8.12 -11.22 -0.66
CA ARG A 116 7.59 -11.22 -2.05
C ARG A 116 6.08 -10.96 -2.18
N ARG A 117 5.28 -11.33 -1.17
CA ARG A 117 3.82 -11.11 -1.21
C ARG A 117 3.48 -9.62 -1.15
N ILE A 118 4.33 -8.81 -0.53
CA ILE A 118 4.13 -7.37 -0.42
C ILE A 118 4.97 -6.64 -1.47
N LEU A 119 6.25 -7.01 -1.61
CA LEU A 119 7.16 -6.38 -2.57
C LEU A 119 6.83 -6.68 -4.04
N GLY A 120 6.35 -7.90 -4.32
CA GLY A 120 6.44 -8.50 -5.65
C GLY A 120 7.79 -9.19 -5.89
N PRO A 121 7.90 -9.98 -6.96
CA PRO A 121 9.15 -10.60 -7.34
C PRO A 121 10.15 -9.56 -7.85
N PHE A 122 11.45 -9.84 -7.68
CA PHE A 122 12.50 -9.21 -8.46
C PHE A 122 12.78 -10.05 -9.71
N PRO A 123 12.24 -9.72 -10.90
CA PRO A 123 12.66 -10.34 -12.13
C PRO A 123 14.18 -10.35 -12.30
N SER A 124 14.66 -11.50 -12.78
CA SER A 124 16.04 -11.72 -13.21
C SER A 124 16.46 -10.82 -14.37
N SER A 125 15.51 -10.22 -15.08
CA SER A 125 15.76 -9.23 -16.13
C SER A 125 14.71 -8.12 -16.11
N PHE A 126 15.09 -6.95 -15.60
CA PHE A 126 14.33 -5.71 -15.76
C PHE A 126 15.00 -4.77 -16.78
N ASN A 127 14.23 -3.83 -17.30
CA ASN A 127 14.74 -2.74 -18.14
C ASN A 127 15.52 -3.20 -19.37
N LYS A 128 14.98 -4.20 -20.07
CA LYS A 128 15.57 -4.74 -21.32
C LYS A 128 15.69 -3.68 -22.42
N SER A 129 14.95 -2.58 -22.33
CA SER A 129 15.03 -1.46 -23.26
C SER A 129 15.61 -0.21 -22.58
N ALA A 130 16.28 0.63 -23.36
CA ALA A 130 16.77 1.92 -22.89
C ALA A 130 15.63 2.84 -22.40
N ALA A 131 14.43 2.71 -22.96
CA ALA A 131 13.24 3.45 -22.52
C ALA A 131 12.78 3.03 -21.12
N ALA A 132 12.69 1.73 -20.86
CA ALA A 132 12.35 1.20 -19.54
C ALA A 132 13.41 1.59 -18.50
N LYS A 133 14.69 1.50 -18.84
CA LYS A 133 15.78 1.96 -17.96
C LYS A 133 15.69 3.46 -17.64
N ARG A 134 15.41 4.29 -18.64
CA ARG A 134 15.26 5.74 -18.47
C ARG A 134 14.10 6.08 -17.52
N ARG A 135 12.99 5.35 -17.63
CA ARG A 135 11.83 5.49 -16.75
C ARG A 135 12.16 5.04 -15.33
N ALA A 136 12.75 3.86 -15.17
CA ALA A 136 13.15 3.30 -13.88
C ALA A 136 14.28 4.09 -13.20
N GLN A 137 14.97 4.99 -13.92
CA GLN A 137 16.09 5.81 -13.41
C GLN A 137 15.92 7.28 -13.80
N TRP A 138 14.70 7.79 -13.71
CA TRP A 138 14.36 9.12 -14.23
C TRP A 138 15.00 10.26 -13.43
N MET A 139 15.33 10.04 -12.15
CA MET A 139 16.01 11.05 -11.33
C MET A 139 17.51 11.11 -11.61
N THR A 140 18.13 10.01 -12.03
CA THR A 140 19.57 9.86 -12.28
C THR A 140 20.16 10.94 -13.21
N PRO A 141 19.56 11.29 -14.37
CA PRO A 141 20.10 12.32 -15.24
C PRO A 141 19.90 13.75 -14.73
N LEU A 142 19.14 13.97 -13.66
CA LEU A 142 18.89 15.30 -13.10
C LEU A 142 20.11 15.78 -12.28
N PRO A 143 20.42 17.08 -12.24
CA PRO A 143 21.47 17.63 -11.38
C PRO A 143 21.24 17.39 -9.87
N ASP A 144 22.32 17.12 -9.13
CA ASP A 144 22.31 16.93 -7.68
C ASP A 144 21.89 18.18 -6.89
N SER A 145 22.05 19.36 -7.49
CA SER A 145 21.71 20.65 -6.88
C SER A 145 20.22 20.98 -6.91
N ILE A 146 19.40 20.22 -7.63
CA ILE A 146 17.95 20.46 -7.68
C ILE A 146 17.35 20.28 -6.28
N PRO A 147 16.64 21.29 -5.74
CA PRO A 147 15.89 21.11 -4.51
C PRO A 147 14.89 19.97 -4.64
N LEU A 148 14.79 19.09 -3.65
CA LEU A 148 13.90 17.93 -3.74
C LEU A 148 12.44 18.36 -3.94
N THR A 149 12.06 19.46 -3.29
CA THR A 149 10.75 20.11 -3.41
C THR A 149 10.49 20.64 -4.81
N ALA A 150 11.52 21.03 -5.57
CA ALA A 150 11.41 21.58 -6.92
C ALA A 150 11.27 20.52 -8.03
N LEU A 151 11.28 19.23 -7.69
CA LEU A 151 10.93 18.19 -8.66
C LEU A 151 9.50 18.40 -9.18
N LYS A 152 9.32 18.24 -10.50
CA LYS A 152 8.03 18.50 -11.16
C LYS A 152 6.93 17.63 -10.57
N ALA A 153 7.09 16.32 -10.58
CA ALA A 153 6.18 15.41 -9.91
C ALA A 153 6.95 14.20 -9.39
N ILE A 154 6.52 13.68 -8.25
CA ILE A 154 6.98 12.42 -7.68
C ILE A 154 5.76 11.48 -7.71
N PRO A 155 5.69 10.55 -8.69
CA PRO A 155 4.60 9.59 -8.73
C PRO A 155 4.62 8.67 -7.51
N GLY A 156 3.45 8.43 -6.94
CA GLY A 156 3.26 7.67 -5.72
C GLY A 156 2.12 6.66 -5.81
N THR A 157 2.14 5.66 -4.92
CA THR A 157 1.06 4.67 -4.78
C THR A 157 0.43 4.74 -3.40
N HIS A 158 -0.90 4.76 -3.36
CA HIS A 158 -1.69 4.63 -2.15
C HIS A 158 -1.83 3.15 -1.79
N ASP A 159 -1.70 2.82 -0.49
CA ASP A 159 -1.77 1.46 0.04
C ASP A 159 -1.03 0.42 -0.83
N SER A 160 0.26 0.71 -1.07
CA SER A 160 1.12 0.07 -2.07
C SER A 160 1.22 -1.46 -1.91
N ALA A 161 1.01 -1.94 -0.69
CA ALA A 161 1.10 -3.33 -0.29
C ALA A 161 -0.09 -4.19 -0.77
N THR A 162 -1.15 -3.58 -1.30
CA THR A 162 -2.42 -4.26 -1.64
C THR A 162 -2.42 -4.90 -3.04
N TRP A 163 -1.32 -4.83 -3.79
CA TRP A 163 -1.31 -5.15 -5.23
C TRP A 163 -1.81 -6.54 -5.61
N ASN A 164 -1.61 -7.54 -4.75
CA ASN A 164 -2.09 -8.91 -4.95
C ASN A 164 -3.27 -9.28 -4.05
N PHE A 165 -3.85 -8.32 -3.33
CA PHE A 165 -4.98 -8.59 -2.46
C PHE A 165 -6.23 -8.84 -3.31
N THR A 166 -6.70 -10.08 -3.29
CA THR A 166 -7.78 -10.63 -4.11
C THR A 166 -8.61 -11.55 -3.21
N THR A 167 -9.77 -11.99 -3.70
CA THR A 167 -10.57 -12.99 -2.98
C THR A 167 -9.76 -14.25 -2.71
N GLU A 168 -8.95 -14.70 -3.69
CA GLU A 168 -8.09 -15.86 -3.57
C GLU A 168 -7.00 -15.67 -2.53
N THR A 169 -6.27 -14.55 -2.55
CA THR A 169 -5.19 -14.32 -1.58
C THR A 169 -5.73 -14.08 -0.18
N ARG A 170 -6.85 -13.38 -0.02
CA ARG A 170 -7.57 -13.25 1.26
C ARG A 170 -7.96 -14.63 1.80
N ASN A 171 -8.57 -15.48 0.99
CA ASN A 171 -8.98 -16.82 1.41
C ASN A 171 -7.78 -17.74 1.73
N ALA A 172 -6.61 -17.45 1.15
CA ALA A 172 -5.36 -18.15 1.45
C ALA A 172 -4.63 -17.63 2.71
N ILE A 173 -5.19 -16.66 3.43
CA ILE A 173 -4.68 -16.11 4.69
C ILE A 173 -5.67 -16.48 5.81
N PRO A 174 -5.47 -17.60 6.52
CA PRO A 174 -6.41 -18.06 7.54
C PRO A 174 -6.62 -17.08 8.69
N SER A 175 -5.61 -16.27 9.02
CA SER A 175 -5.68 -15.30 10.13
C SER A 175 -6.35 -13.98 9.75
N ASN A 176 -6.90 -13.83 8.53
CA ASN A 176 -7.58 -12.61 8.13
C ASN A 176 -8.92 -12.47 8.89
N PRO A 177 -9.16 -11.37 9.62
CA PRO A 177 -10.34 -11.25 10.45
C PRO A 177 -11.59 -10.81 9.68
N SER A 178 -11.47 -10.41 8.41
CA SER A 178 -12.57 -9.91 7.58
C SER A 178 -12.73 -10.69 6.29
N TYR A 179 -13.99 -10.93 5.92
CA TYR A 179 -14.39 -11.53 4.65
C TYR A 179 -15.17 -10.56 3.74
N LEU A 180 -15.07 -9.25 4.04
CA LEU A 180 -15.57 -8.20 3.16
C LEU A 180 -14.91 -8.28 1.78
N PRO A 181 -15.59 -7.86 0.70
CA PRO A 181 -15.10 -8.03 -0.67
C PRO A 181 -13.67 -7.49 -0.83
N ALA A 182 -12.80 -8.24 -1.51
CA ALA A 182 -11.37 -7.92 -1.58
C ALA A 182 -11.12 -6.63 -2.37
N GLU A 183 -11.98 -6.37 -3.35
CA GLU A 183 -12.02 -5.17 -4.17
C GLU A 183 -12.27 -3.88 -3.35
N TRP A 184 -12.80 -3.96 -2.14
CA TRP A 184 -12.92 -2.81 -1.24
C TRP A 184 -11.57 -2.35 -0.67
N PHE A 185 -10.57 -3.24 -0.71
CA PHE A 185 -9.27 -3.06 -0.06
C PHE A 185 -8.11 -3.02 -1.04
N ARG A 186 -8.35 -3.41 -2.29
CA ARG A 186 -7.30 -3.46 -3.29
C ARG A 186 -7.14 -2.08 -3.92
N CYS A 187 -5.94 -1.53 -3.82
CA CYS A 187 -5.61 -0.19 -4.33
C CYS A 187 -4.65 -0.24 -5.52
N GLN A 188 -3.98 -1.37 -5.75
CA GLN A 188 -2.99 -1.53 -6.82
C GLN A 188 -3.18 -2.85 -7.59
N LYS A 189 -2.70 -2.92 -8.84
CA LYS A 189 -2.48 -4.21 -9.56
C LYS A 189 -1.00 -4.54 -9.73
N ARG A 190 -0.13 -3.53 -9.70
CA ARG A 190 1.30 -3.67 -9.88
C ARG A 190 2.00 -3.71 -8.54
N SER A 191 2.97 -4.61 -8.42
CA SER A 191 3.77 -4.74 -7.22
C SER A 191 4.63 -3.52 -6.94
N ILE A 192 5.18 -3.41 -5.73
CA ILE A 192 6.13 -2.35 -5.36
C ILE A 192 7.34 -2.36 -6.29
N VAL A 193 7.90 -3.55 -6.59
CA VAL A 193 9.04 -3.65 -7.51
C VAL A 193 8.65 -3.22 -8.93
N GLU A 194 7.51 -3.64 -9.46
CA GLU A 194 7.03 -3.15 -10.77
C GLU A 194 6.81 -1.63 -10.78
N SER A 195 6.29 -1.08 -9.68
CA SER A 195 6.04 0.35 -9.52
C SER A 195 7.35 1.16 -9.50
N LEU A 196 8.37 0.70 -8.78
CA LEU A 196 9.72 1.29 -8.81
C LEU A 196 10.26 1.36 -10.24
N GLU A 197 10.06 0.30 -11.01
CA GLU A 197 10.56 0.18 -12.39
C GLU A 197 9.71 1.02 -13.37
N ALA A 198 8.45 1.28 -13.03
CA ALA A 198 7.60 2.24 -13.73
C ALA A 198 7.94 3.70 -13.43
N GLY A 199 8.76 3.99 -12.42
CA GLY A 199 9.18 5.36 -12.07
C GLY A 199 8.51 5.93 -10.81
N ILE A 200 7.70 5.13 -10.11
CA ILE A 200 7.11 5.52 -8.82
C ILE A 200 8.20 5.62 -7.76
N ARG A 201 8.12 6.66 -6.94
CA ARG A 201 9.11 6.99 -5.90
C ARG A 201 8.48 7.31 -4.56
N PHE A 202 7.16 7.37 -4.45
CA PHE A 202 6.47 7.49 -3.16
C PHE A 202 5.62 6.25 -2.89
N PHE A 203 5.75 5.66 -1.72
CA PHE A 203 5.00 4.46 -1.34
C PHE A 203 4.31 4.70 -0.01
N ASP A 204 2.98 4.66 -0.01
CA ASP A 204 2.19 4.57 1.22
C ASP A 204 2.15 3.11 1.68
N LEU A 205 2.66 2.86 2.88
CA LEU A 205 2.78 1.55 3.51
C LEU A 205 2.17 1.59 4.90
N ARG A 206 1.23 0.69 5.15
CA ARG A 206 0.51 0.65 6.41
C ARG A 206 0.77 -0.64 7.15
N TYR A 207 1.21 -0.50 8.40
CA TYR A 207 1.64 -1.63 9.21
C TYR A 207 0.81 -1.73 10.47
N ALA A 208 0.65 -2.95 10.95
CA ALA A 208 0.23 -3.21 12.32
C ALA A 208 0.82 -4.53 12.77
N ALA A 209 0.58 -4.85 14.04
CA ALA A 209 1.15 -6.05 14.62
C ALA A 209 0.30 -7.29 14.36
N LEU A 210 0.98 -8.38 14.04
CA LEU A 210 0.45 -9.74 14.00
C LEU A 210 1.04 -10.53 15.16
N GLU A 211 0.17 -11.15 15.96
CA GLU A 211 0.55 -12.09 17.00
C GLU A 211 0.68 -13.49 16.39
N ASP A 212 1.89 -14.04 16.39
CA ASP A 212 2.14 -15.45 16.07
C ASP A 212 1.72 -16.31 17.26
N GLY A 213 0.73 -17.18 17.04
CA GLY A 213 0.24 -18.16 18.03
C GLY A 213 1.23 -19.23 18.50
N GLY A 214 2.55 -19.05 18.32
CA GLY A 214 3.57 -19.91 18.93
C GLY A 214 4.91 -19.97 18.18
N LYS A 215 5.90 -19.17 18.62
CA LYS A 215 7.29 -19.56 19.00
C LYS A 215 8.25 -18.36 19.08
N GLN A 216 8.65 -18.05 20.33
CA GLN A 216 9.89 -17.43 20.86
C GLN A 216 10.63 -16.33 20.06
N GLY A 217 10.16 -15.10 20.25
CA GLY A 217 10.88 -13.94 20.81
C GLY A 217 9.90 -13.25 21.76
N GLU A 218 10.31 -12.38 22.68
CA GLU A 218 9.45 -11.85 23.76
C GLU A 218 8.09 -11.36 23.22
N GLU A 219 7.07 -12.23 23.41
CA GLU A 219 5.66 -12.10 23.05
C GLU A 219 5.22 -12.39 21.59
N GLY A 220 6.02 -13.08 20.77
CA GLY A 220 5.53 -13.67 19.51
C GLY A 220 4.84 -12.68 18.57
N MET A 221 5.32 -11.44 18.49
CA MET A 221 4.68 -10.37 17.73
C MET A 221 5.60 -9.92 16.58
N ARG A 222 5.03 -9.68 15.41
CA ARG A 222 5.74 -9.15 14.22
C ARG A 222 4.97 -7.97 13.62
N LEU A 223 5.69 -7.01 13.03
CA LEU A 223 5.05 -5.95 12.23
C LEU A 223 4.89 -6.45 10.80
N VAL A 224 3.65 -6.44 10.33
CA VAL A 224 3.25 -6.86 8.99
C VAL A 224 2.32 -5.81 8.38
N PHE A 225 1.89 -6.04 7.14
CA PHE A 225 1.10 -5.06 6.39
C PHE A 225 -0.39 -5.35 6.47
N TRP A 226 -1.15 -4.28 6.68
CA TRP A 226 -2.59 -4.28 6.82
C TRP A 226 -3.18 -3.17 5.96
N HIS A 227 -4.43 -3.34 5.56
CA HIS A 227 -5.24 -2.24 5.06
C HIS A 227 -6.61 -2.35 5.71
N LYS A 228 -6.94 -1.39 6.58
CA LYS A 228 -8.03 -1.47 7.54
C LYS A 228 -8.01 -2.82 8.27
N MET A 229 -9.14 -3.51 8.37
CA MET A 229 -9.28 -4.85 8.95
C MET A 229 -8.88 -6.04 8.07
N VAL A 230 -8.12 -5.87 6.98
CA VAL A 230 -7.60 -7.01 6.22
C VAL A 230 -6.09 -7.16 6.37
N LEU A 231 -5.66 -8.40 6.67
CA LEU A 231 -4.26 -8.79 6.70
C LEU A 231 -3.77 -9.09 5.28
N LEU A 232 -2.69 -8.44 4.84
CA LEU A 232 -2.15 -8.58 3.49
C LEU A 232 -1.14 -9.73 3.37
N SER A 233 -0.46 -10.09 4.47
CA SER A 233 0.48 -11.20 4.50
C SER A 233 0.79 -11.66 5.93
N GLU A 234 0.80 -12.98 6.17
CA GLU A 234 1.28 -13.60 7.43
C GLU A 234 2.81 -13.76 7.48
N VAL A 235 3.48 -13.65 6.33
CA VAL A 235 4.91 -13.96 6.20
C VAL A 235 5.74 -12.67 6.15
N ALA A 236 5.52 -11.85 5.13
CA ALA A 236 6.26 -10.61 4.90
C ALA A 236 6.11 -9.63 6.08
N THR A 237 7.25 -9.33 6.71
CA THR A 237 7.36 -8.32 7.75
C THR A 237 7.75 -6.95 7.18
N VAL A 238 7.60 -5.90 7.98
CA VAL A 238 8.09 -4.55 7.63
C VAL A 238 9.58 -4.56 7.29
N GLU A 239 10.39 -5.31 8.05
CA GLU A 239 11.82 -5.43 7.80
C GLU A 239 12.11 -6.09 6.44
N ASP A 240 11.44 -7.19 6.10
CA ASP A 240 11.63 -7.87 4.80
C ASP A 240 11.37 -6.93 3.62
N VAL A 241 10.32 -6.10 3.74
CA VAL A 241 9.94 -5.13 2.70
C VAL A 241 10.95 -3.98 2.62
N LEU A 242 11.45 -3.47 3.75
CA LEU A 242 12.51 -2.46 3.76
C LEU A 242 13.79 -2.99 3.08
N PHE A 243 14.16 -4.25 3.31
CA PHE A 243 15.28 -4.88 2.61
C PHE A 243 15.07 -4.95 1.09
N GLY A 244 13.83 -5.10 0.62
CA GLY A 244 13.51 -4.98 -0.80
C GLY A 244 13.84 -3.60 -1.37
N PHE A 245 13.47 -2.52 -0.67
CA PHE A 245 13.84 -1.16 -1.07
C PHE A 245 15.35 -0.93 -1.00
N TYR A 246 16.02 -1.43 0.05
CA TYR A 246 17.47 -1.32 0.20
C TYR A 246 18.19 -2.01 -0.96
N GLU A 247 17.78 -3.24 -1.30
CA GLU A 247 18.32 -3.99 -2.42
C GLU A 247 18.09 -3.25 -3.75
N TRP A 248 16.90 -2.69 -3.96
CA TRP A 248 16.62 -1.94 -5.18
C TRP A 248 17.51 -0.69 -5.28
N LEU A 249 17.64 0.10 -4.20
CA LEU A 249 18.51 1.29 -4.16
C LEU A 249 19.98 0.91 -4.36
N GLU A 250 20.45 -0.17 -3.75
CA GLU A 250 21.83 -0.65 -3.84
C GLU A 250 22.16 -1.17 -5.25
N THR A 251 21.24 -1.85 -5.92
CA THR A 251 21.55 -2.54 -7.19
C THR A 251 21.10 -1.79 -8.44
N ARG A 252 20.02 -1.00 -8.34
CA ARG A 252 19.33 -0.41 -9.50
C ARG A 252 19.07 1.07 -9.37
N GLY A 253 18.75 1.53 -8.16
CA GLY A 253 18.29 2.88 -7.85
C GLY A 253 19.34 3.78 -7.22
N LYS A 254 20.65 3.53 -7.43
CA LYS A 254 21.71 4.33 -6.79
C LYS A 254 21.60 5.83 -7.05
N GLY A 255 21.13 6.19 -8.26
CA GLY A 255 20.88 7.58 -8.65
C GLY A 255 19.48 8.09 -8.28
N GLU A 256 18.65 7.29 -7.62
CA GLU A 256 17.26 7.60 -7.30
C GLU A 256 17.09 7.80 -5.79
N THR A 257 15.97 8.36 -5.36
CA THR A 257 15.55 8.38 -3.94
C THR A 257 14.12 7.89 -3.83
N VAL A 258 13.79 7.21 -2.73
CA VAL A 258 12.43 6.72 -2.47
C VAL A 258 11.87 7.41 -1.24
N MET A 259 10.63 7.87 -1.31
CA MET A 259 9.87 8.36 -0.17
C MET A 259 8.97 7.22 0.32
N ILE A 260 9.07 6.87 1.60
CA ILE A 260 8.20 5.87 2.22
C ILE A 260 7.36 6.57 3.27
N SER A 261 6.05 6.65 3.03
CA SER A 261 5.06 6.96 4.06
C SER A 261 4.77 5.68 4.83
N LEU A 262 5.12 5.66 6.11
CA LEU A 262 4.86 4.52 6.98
C LEU A 262 3.84 4.94 8.04
N GLN A 263 2.69 4.26 8.05
CA GLN A 263 1.57 4.56 8.94
C GLN A 263 1.22 3.35 9.81
N TYR A 264 0.93 3.60 11.09
CA TYR A 264 0.28 2.57 11.91
C TYR A 264 -1.19 2.43 11.49
N GLU A 265 -1.59 1.25 11.04
CA GLU A 265 -2.94 0.99 10.57
C GLU A 265 -3.91 0.78 11.73
N HIS A 266 -4.98 1.57 11.75
CA HIS A 266 -6.06 1.44 12.71
C HIS A 266 -7.42 1.73 12.07
N PRO A 267 -8.48 0.96 12.40
CA PRO A 267 -8.49 -0.28 13.17
C PRO A 267 -8.22 -1.52 12.31
N THR A 268 -7.42 -2.47 12.82
CA THR A 268 -7.08 -3.73 12.11
C THR A 268 -7.85 -4.94 12.63
N ARG A 269 -7.79 -5.20 13.92
CA ARG A 269 -8.61 -6.22 14.59
C ARG A 269 -9.10 -5.71 15.92
N SER A 270 -10.07 -6.40 16.50
CA SER A 270 -10.52 -6.09 17.86
C SER A 270 -9.33 -6.06 18.82
N LYS A 271 -9.20 -4.97 19.59
CA LYS A 271 -8.11 -4.72 20.57
C LYS A 271 -6.72 -4.48 19.98
N ALA A 272 -6.57 -4.39 18.66
CA ALA A 272 -5.31 -3.90 18.09
C ALA A 272 -5.07 -2.44 18.48
N SER A 273 -3.89 -2.17 19.01
CA SER A 273 -3.45 -0.82 19.40
C SER A 273 -1.94 -0.69 19.21
N ASN A 274 -1.47 0.56 19.11
CA ASN A 274 -0.06 0.88 19.01
C ASN A 274 0.61 0.77 20.39
N THR A 275 0.67 -0.45 20.95
CA THR A 275 1.17 -0.71 22.31
C THR A 275 2.66 -0.38 22.44
N PRO A 276 3.20 -0.24 23.67
CA PRO A 276 4.63 -0.06 23.88
C PRO A 276 5.50 -1.13 23.20
N GLN A 277 5.01 -2.38 23.12
CA GLN A 277 5.68 -3.47 22.39
C GLN A 277 5.75 -3.18 20.89
N VAL A 278 4.65 -2.76 20.26
CA VAL A 278 4.60 -2.38 18.84
C VAL A 278 5.58 -1.24 18.57
N GLN A 279 5.59 -0.23 19.44
CA GLN A 279 6.48 0.92 19.33
C GLN A 279 7.96 0.54 19.44
N ARG A 280 8.32 -0.32 20.41
CA ARG A 280 9.70 -0.86 20.54
C ARG A 280 10.11 -1.69 19.33
N LEU A 281 9.20 -2.51 18.81
CA LEU A 281 9.47 -3.34 17.63
C LEU A 281 9.72 -2.47 16.40
N LEU A 282 8.89 -1.45 16.18
CA LEU A 282 9.08 -0.49 15.08
C LEU A 282 10.40 0.25 15.22
N HIS A 283 10.70 0.76 16.43
CA HIS A 283 11.98 1.41 16.71
C HIS A 283 13.16 0.48 16.38
N SER A 284 13.10 -0.78 16.81
CA SER A 284 14.13 -1.78 16.49
C SER A 284 14.30 -1.96 14.97
N THR A 285 13.20 -2.14 14.24
CA THR A 285 13.20 -2.30 12.78
C THR A 285 13.80 -1.09 12.05
N LEU A 286 13.54 0.13 12.52
CA LEU A 286 13.98 1.37 11.87
C LEU A 286 15.35 1.89 12.35
N THR A 287 16.00 1.21 13.30
CA THR A 287 17.32 1.61 13.83
C THR A 287 18.40 0.55 13.62
N THR A 288 18.15 -0.47 12.80
CA THR A 288 19.15 -1.47 12.39
C THR A 288 20.33 -0.82 11.64
N PRO A 289 21.50 -1.47 11.56
CA PRO A 289 22.61 -0.98 10.73
C PRO A 289 22.23 -0.76 9.26
N ALA A 290 21.37 -1.61 8.71
CA ALA A 290 20.83 -1.45 7.35
C ALA A 290 19.94 -0.20 7.26
N ALA A 291 19.01 0.00 8.20
CA ALA A 291 18.17 1.18 8.24
C ALA A 291 18.99 2.48 8.34
N ARG A 292 20.03 2.51 9.20
CA ARG A 292 20.95 3.67 9.29
C ARG A 292 21.72 3.94 8.00
N ARG A 293 22.00 2.91 7.20
CA ARG A 293 22.66 3.06 5.91
C ARG A 293 21.72 3.60 4.85
N PHE A 294 20.47 3.16 4.80
CA PHE A 294 19.58 3.46 3.68
C PHE A 294 18.53 4.53 3.97
N ILE A 295 18.16 4.80 5.21
CA ILE A 295 17.26 5.91 5.56
C ILE A 295 18.10 7.19 5.66
N TYR A 296 17.61 8.28 5.08
CA TYR A 296 18.27 9.59 5.14
C TYR A 296 18.38 10.05 6.61
N PRO A 297 19.59 10.31 7.14
CA PRO A 297 19.82 10.48 8.57
C PRO A 297 19.55 11.92 9.04
N SER A 298 18.34 12.42 8.78
CA SER A 298 17.89 13.75 9.19
C SER A 298 16.42 13.71 9.55
N HIS A 299 15.99 14.65 10.39
CA HIS A 299 14.57 14.92 10.61
C HIS A 299 14.00 15.93 9.62
N PHE A 300 14.84 16.61 8.85
CA PHE A 300 14.41 17.56 7.82
C PHE A 300 14.40 16.91 6.44
N LEU A 301 13.61 17.47 5.53
CA LEU A 301 13.60 17.06 4.13
C LEU A 301 15.01 17.24 3.54
N PRO A 302 15.54 16.29 2.74
CA PRO A 302 16.81 16.50 2.06
C PRO A 302 16.75 17.78 1.23
N PRO A 303 17.73 18.70 1.39
CA PRO A 303 17.66 20.01 0.74
C PRO A 303 17.76 19.90 -0.77
N THR A 304 18.45 18.88 -1.29
CA THR A 304 18.59 18.65 -2.72
C THR A 304 18.49 17.15 -3.06
N LEU A 305 18.24 16.85 -4.34
CA LEU A 305 18.20 15.50 -4.86
C LEU A 305 19.51 14.75 -4.58
N GLY A 306 20.67 15.40 -4.73
CA GLY A 306 21.98 14.81 -4.45
C GLY A 306 22.12 14.28 -3.02
N HIS A 307 21.54 14.96 -2.04
CA HIS A 307 21.52 14.49 -0.64
C HIS A 307 20.62 13.27 -0.44
N ALA A 308 19.59 13.12 -1.27
CA ALA A 308 18.57 12.07 -1.15
C ALA A 308 18.94 10.78 -1.93
N ARG A 309 19.86 10.83 -2.90
CA ARG A 309 20.18 9.68 -3.77
C ARG A 309 20.67 8.47 -2.99
N GLY A 310 20.20 7.29 -3.39
CA GLY A 310 20.48 6.02 -2.74
C GLY A 310 19.86 5.90 -1.34
N LYS A 311 18.96 6.82 -0.95
CA LYS A 311 18.32 6.85 0.36
C LYS A 311 16.81 6.81 0.28
N ILE A 312 16.23 6.36 1.38
CA ILE A 312 14.81 6.51 1.72
C ILE A 312 14.62 7.79 2.52
N VAL A 313 13.71 8.64 2.06
CA VAL A 313 13.12 9.73 2.86
C VAL A 313 11.90 9.16 3.57
N LEU A 314 12.01 8.91 4.87
CA LEU A 314 10.94 8.33 5.67
C LEU A 314 9.96 9.43 6.11
N LEU A 315 8.67 9.24 5.83
CA LEU A 315 7.57 10.01 6.39
C LEU A 315 6.92 9.16 7.47
N LYS A 316 7.02 9.61 8.73
CA LYS A 316 6.51 8.91 9.90
C LYS A 316 5.08 9.35 10.16
N ARG A 317 4.09 8.57 9.70
CA ARG A 317 2.67 8.72 10.05
C ARG A 317 2.33 7.87 11.27
N PHE A 318 3.18 7.95 12.29
CA PHE A 318 3.04 7.26 13.57
C PHE A 318 3.75 8.09 14.64
N ASP A 319 3.25 8.03 15.87
CA ASP A 319 3.94 8.54 17.06
C ASP A 319 4.32 7.37 17.97
N LEU A 320 5.33 7.58 18.82
CA LEU A 320 5.86 6.57 19.76
C LEU A 320 5.84 7.12 21.21
N PRO A 321 4.67 7.53 21.73
CA PRO A 321 4.57 8.24 23.00
C PRO A 321 5.02 7.43 24.22
N ASP A 322 5.11 6.10 24.12
CA ASP A 322 5.58 5.23 25.20
C ASP A 322 7.11 5.01 25.19
N LEU A 323 7.83 5.61 24.24
CA LEU A 323 9.29 5.62 24.18
C LEU A 323 9.85 6.98 24.64
N SER A 324 11.10 6.99 25.13
CA SER A 324 11.77 8.25 25.50
C SER A 324 12.03 9.13 24.27
N LEU A 325 12.15 10.45 24.45
CA LEU A 325 12.44 11.37 23.35
C LEU A 325 13.69 10.95 22.55
N ASP A 326 14.76 10.52 23.23
CA ASP A 326 15.98 10.03 22.58
C ASP A 326 15.72 8.81 21.67
N GLN A 327 14.85 7.90 22.10
CA GLN A 327 14.44 6.76 21.27
C GLN A 327 13.61 7.23 20.07
N GLN A 328 12.69 8.18 20.27
CA GLN A 328 11.90 8.73 19.17
C GLN A 328 12.77 9.46 18.13
N LEU A 329 13.76 10.22 18.59
CA LEU A 329 14.71 10.94 17.74
C LEU A 329 15.77 10.02 17.10
N ALA A 330 16.01 8.83 17.65
CA ALA A 330 16.89 7.84 17.02
C ALA A 330 16.35 7.34 15.66
N ILE A 331 15.06 7.50 15.40
CA ILE A 331 14.43 7.19 14.11
C ILE A 331 14.41 8.45 13.24
N PRO A 332 15.27 8.53 12.20
CA PRO A 332 15.28 9.67 11.29
C PRO A 332 14.02 9.72 10.42
N GLY A 333 13.87 10.79 9.65
CA GLY A 333 12.70 11.04 8.82
C GLY A 333 11.77 12.11 9.41
N LEU A 334 10.81 12.52 8.58
CA LEU A 334 9.89 13.61 8.84
C LEU A 334 8.75 13.12 9.74
N ASN A 335 8.48 13.78 10.87
CA ASN A 335 7.38 13.38 11.73
C ASN A 335 6.05 14.01 11.31
N PHE A 336 5.19 13.23 10.69
CA PHE A 336 3.82 13.58 10.33
C PHE A 336 2.88 12.98 11.37
N SER A 337 2.84 13.57 12.58
CA SER A 337 2.02 13.05 13.68
C SER A 337 0.58 12.83 13.20
N PRO A 338 0.00 11.62 13.40
CA PRO A 338 -1.40 11.35 13.06
C PRO A 338 -2.39 12.33 13.72
N SER A 339 -2.02 12.93 14.86
CA SER A 339 -2.87 13.94 15.52
C SER A 339 -3.04 15.24 14.74
N LEU A 340 -2.15 15.52 13.78
CA LEU A 340 -2.17 16.70 12.92
C LEU A 340 -2.74 16.39 11.52
N TRP A 341 -3.15 15.15 11.27
CA TRP A 341 -3.68 14.70 9.99
C TRP A 341 -5.20 14.57 10.08
N PRO A 342 -5.98 15.61 9.72
CA PRO A 342 -7.43 15.54 9.77
C PRO A 342 -7.96 14.43 8.85
N GLU A 343 -9.00 13.74 9.31
CA GLU A 343 -9.64 12.69 8.53
C GLU A 343 -10.43 13.29 7.36
N ASN A 344 -10.27 12.67 6.18
CA ASN A 344 -11.07 12.92 4.97
C ASN A 344 -11.21 14.40 4.59
N ASN A 345 -10.09 15.05 4.25
CA ASN A 345 -10.02 16.49 4.09
C ASN A 345 -9.56 16.89 2.68
N ARG A 346 -10.28 17.85 2.06
CA ARG A 346 -10.03 18.34 0.69
C ARG A 346 -8.70 19.11 0.51
N GLY A 347 -8.10 19.56 1.60
CA GLY A 347 -6.84 20.30 1.57
C GLY A 347 -6.50 20.90 2.93
N PHE A 348 -5.34 20.58 3.48
CA PHE A 348 -4.88 21.09 4.77
C PHE A 348 -3.37 21.30 4.82
N GLU A 349 -2.95 22.15 5.75
CA GLU A 349 -1.54 22.39 6.07
C GLU A 349 -1.14 21.57 7.29
N LEU A 350 0.02 20.91 7.21
CA LEU A 350 0.60 20.15 8.31
C LEU A 350 2.04 20.61 8.52
N VAL A 351 2.30 21.22 9.68
CA VAL A 351 3.67 21.53 10.12
C VAL A 351 4.25 20.27 10.77
N TYR A 352 5.20 19.62 10.11
CA TYR A 352 5.81 18.36 10.57
C TYR A 352 6.94 18.60 11.59
N ASN A 353 7.49 17.53 12.17
CA ASN A 353 8.60 17.56 13.15
C ASN A 353 8.31 18.25 14.49
N GLN A 354 7.06 18.27 14.96
CA GLN A 354 6.70 18.90 16.23
C GLN A 354 7.15 18.15 17.50
N LEU A 355 7.99 17.11 17.38
CA LEU A 355 8.45 16.31 18.52
C LEU A 355 9.57 17.01 19.27
N GLY A 356 9.25 17.72 20.36
CA GLY A 356 10.20 18.09 21.42
C GLY A 356 11.43 18.90 21.01
N LEU A 357 11.49 19.40 19.78
CA LEU A 357 12.48 20.38 19.36
C LEU A 357 12.05 21.71 19.97
N ASP A 358 12.93 22.28 20.80
CA ASP A 358 12.69 23.45 21.65
C ASP A 358 11.98 24.61 20.92
N ASP A 359 11.37 25.48 21.74
CA ASP A 359 10.71 26.79 21.49
C ASP A 359 11.56 27.83 20.70
N ASP A 360 12.49 27.38 19.86
CA ASP A 360 13.17 28.12 18.79
C ASP A 360 12.28 28.22 17.52
N THR A 361 11.03 27.76 17.62
CA THR A 361 9.96 27.83 16.60
C THR A 361 9.38 29.23 16.39
N LYS A 362 10.00 30.27 16.97
CA LYS A 362 9.61 31.69 16.80
C LYS A 362 10.14 32.33 15.52
N ASP A 363 11.05 31.65 14.80
CA ASP A 363 11.46 32.10 13.48
C ASP A 363 10.44 31.63 12.43
N GLU A 364 9.54 32.54 12.03
CA GLU A 364 8.55 32.31 10.98
C GLU A 364 9.18 31.88 9.66
N ASN A 365 10.45 32.23 9.38
CA ASN A 365 11.14 31.77 8.17
C ASN A 365 11.56 30.29 8.27
N LYS A 366 11.82 29.79 9.48
CA LYS A 366 12.17 28.37 9.72
C LYS A 366 10.94 27.46 9.60
N ARG A 367 9.76 27.94 10.03
CA ARG A 367 8.46 27.25 9.86
C ARG A 367 8.11 26.95 8.40
N ARG A 368 8.46 27.85 7.48
CA ARG A 368 8.09 27.72 6.05
C ARG A 368 8.72 26.49 5.37
N ASN A 369 9.87 25.99 5.87
CA ASN A 369 10.52 24.79 5.33
C ASN A 369 10.07 23.47 6.00
N GLU A 370 9.13 23.54 6.95
CA GLU A 370 8.61 22.39 7.69
C GLU A 370 7.10 22.19 7.53
N THR A 371 6.54 22.75 6.46
CA THR A 371 5.11 22.66 6.15
C THR A 371 4.88 21.74 4.95
N ALA A 372 3.92 20.84 5.10
CA ALA A 372 3.36 20.06 4.02
C ALA A 372 1.93 20.51 3.71
N TYR A 373 1.58 20.54 2.44
CA TYR A 373 0.25 20.82 1.92
C TYR A 373 -0.32 19.52 1.38
N ILE A 374 -1.44 19.08 1.94
CA ILE A 374 -1.93 17.72 1.75
C ILE A 374 -3.41 17.75 1.37
N GLU A 375 -3.75 17.01 0.32
CA GLU A 375 -5.13 16.63 0.01
C GLU A 375 -5.29 15.14 0.30
N ASP A 376 -6.26 14.79 1.14
CA ASP A 376 -6.57 13.41 1.54
C ASP A 376 -8.09 13.24 1.75
N TYR A 377 -8.87 13.66 0.74
CA TYR A 377 -10.32 13.51 0.68
C TYR A 377 -10.63 12.15 0.06
N PHE A 378 -10.45 11.08 0.84
CA PHE A 378 -10.50 9.70 0.34
C PHE A 378 -11.92 9.13 0.24
N GLU A 379 -12.93 9.72 0.91
CA GLU A 379 -14.30 9.18 0.94
C GLU A 379 -15.35 10.29 0.78
N PRO A 380 -16.02 10.43 -0.39
CA PRO A 380 -17.01 11.49 -0.65
C PRO A 380 -18.35 11.42 0.14
N ASN A 381 -18.28 11.26 1.46
CA ASN A 381 -19.41 11.16 2.38
C ASN A 381 -20.19 12.48 2.61
N ASP A 382 -19.64 13.61 2.18
CA ASP A 382 -20.25 14.95 2.22
C ASP A 382 -21.18 15.23 1.03
N LEU A 383 -21.31 14.30 0.08
CA LEU A 383 -22.25 14.43 -1.02
C LEU A 383 -23.72 14.48 -0.54
N PRO A 384 -24.59 15.28 -1.19
CA PRO A 384 -25.99 15.42 -0.78
C PRO A 384 -26.80 14.12 -0.80
N ASN A 385 -26.41 13.19 -1.67
CA ASN A 385 -27.03 11.87 -1.84
C ASN A 385 -26.45 10.82 -0.86
N GLN A 386 -25.51 11.20 0.01
CA GLN A 386 -24.86 10.34 1.00
C GLN A 386 -24.37 9.04 0.34
N MET A 387 -24.88 7.90 0.79
CA MET A 387 -24.54 6.56 0.33
C MET A 387 -25.28 6.13 -0.95
N ASN A 388 -25.90 7.04 -1.71
CA ASN A 388 -26.63 6.72 -2.95
C ASN A 388 -26.19 7.60 -4.13
N GLY A 389 -24.93 8.05 -4.13
CA GLY A 389 -24.36 8.80 -5.21
C GLY A 389 -23.98 7.95 -6.42
N THR A 390 -24.08 8.55 -7.59
CA THR A 390 -23.58 7.95 -8.84
C THR A 390 -22.04 7.93 -8.84
N VAL A 391 -21.46 7.10 -9.69
CA VAL A 391 -20.00 7.11 -9.93
C VAL A 391 -19.54 8.50 -10.41
N GLU A 392 -20.35 9.19 -11.23
CA GLU A 392 -20.05 10.54 -11.71
C GLU A 392 -19.90 11.55 -10.59
N GLU A 393 -20.84 11.58 -9.64
CA GLU A 393 -20.84 12.53 -8.53
C GLU A 393 -19.66 12.30 -7.59
N ASN A 394 -19.34 11.03 -7.32
CA ASN A 394 -18.22 10.65 -6.45
C ASN A 394 -16.86 10.95 -7.08
N VAL A 395 -16.66 10.52 -8.34
CA VAL A 395 -15.44 10.85 -9.09
C VAL A 395 -15.32 12.36 -9.27
N GLY A 396 -16.43 13.06 -9.51
CA GLY A 396 -16.48 14.51 -9.63
C GLY A 396 -16.02 15.22 -8.35
N ALA A 397 -16.61 14.88 -7.20
CA ALA A 397 -16.25 15.46 -5.92
C ALA A 397 -14.78 15.21 -5.55
N LYS A 398 -14.29 13.98 -5.77
CA LYS A 398 -12.88 13.66 -5.57
C LYS A 398 -11.99 14.48 -6.48
N TRP A 399 -12.33 14.53 -7.76
CA TRP A 399 -11.56 15.27 -8.76
C TRP A 399 -11.51 16.76 -8.47
N GLU A 400 -12.59 17.38 -7.98
CA GLU A 400 -12.58 18.79 -7.59
C GLU A 400 -11.50 19.09 -6.54
N ALA A 401 -11.42 18.28 -5.48
CA ALA A 401 -10.39 18.44 -4.44
C ALA A 401 -8.98 18.24 -5.00
N VAL A 402 -8.79 17.17 -5.81
CA VAL A 402 -7.51 16.85 -6.46
C VAL A 402 -7.05 17.98 -7.38
N GLU A 403 -7.93 18.44 -8.27
CA GLU A 403 -7.61 19.47 -9.26
C GLU A 403 -7.29 20.80 -8.58
N GLU A 404 -8.07 21.21 -7.59
CA GLU A 404 -7.82 22.42 -6.80
C GLU A 404 -6.44 22.36 -6.12
N HIS A 405 -6.12 21.24 -5.48
CA HIS A 405 -4.85 21.07 -4.79
C HIS A 405 -3.65 21.07 -5.75
N LEU A 406 -3.74 20.34 -6.87
CA LEU A 406 -2.68 20.31 -7.90
C LEU A 406 -2.47 21.68 -8.56
N ARG A 407 -3.55 22.41 -8.84
CA ARG A 407 -3.45 23.78 -9.38
C ARG A 407 -2.80 24.73 -8.38
N THR A 408 -3.09 24.57 -7.10
CA THR A 408 -2.48 25.35 -6.02
C THR A 408 -0.99 25.05 -5.90
N ALA A 409 -0.58 23.77 -5.93
CA ALA A 409 0.83 23.36 -5.96
C ALA A 409 1.57 23.95 -7.17
N ALA A 410 0.95 23.89 -8.35
CA ALA A 410 1.50 24.45 -9.57
C ALA A 410 1.65 25.97 -9.51
N ALA A 411 0.69 26.68 -8.93
CA ALA A 411 0.74 28.13 -8.76
C ALA A 411 1.79 28.56 -7.72
N ALA A 412 1.96 27.79 -6.64
CA ALA A 412 2.97 28.04 -5.62
C ALA A 412 4.38 28.08 -6.22
N SER A 413 4.66 27.22 -7.20
CA SER A 413 5.95 27.14 -7.88
C SER A 413 6.37 28.35 -8.72
N GLN A 414 5.44 29.29 -8.98
CA GLN A 414 5.70 30.51 -9.75
C GLN A 414 6.01 31.73 -8.87
N ARG A 415 5.97 31.58 -7.55
CA ARG A 415 6.33 32.65 -6.62
C ARG A 415 7.86 32.84 -6.61
N SER A 416 8.29 34.02 -6.16
CA SER A 416 9.68 34.49 -6.15
C SER A 416 10.66 33.46 -5.56
N GLU A 417 11.88 33.38 -6.11
CA GLU A 417 12.96 32.58 -5.51
C GLU A 417 13.11 32.93 -4.02
N GLY A 418 12.82 31.96 -3.13
CA GLY A 418 12.89 32.13 -1.67
C GLY A 418 11.55 32.18 -0.94
N GLU A 419 10.40 32.14 -1.63
CA GLU A 419 9.08 32.07 -1.00
C GLU A 419 8.46 30.66 -1.10
N ASP A 420 8.41 29.98 0.05
CA ASP A 420 7.49 28.89 0.40
C ASP A 420 7.41 27.70 -0.59
N ASP A 421 8.46 26.86 -0.57
CA ASP A 421 8.61 25.64 -1.35
C ASP A 421 8.22 24.38 -0.55
N GLY A 422 7.16 24.42 0.26
CA GLY A 422 6.71 23.30 1.08
C GLY A 422 6.48 21.97 0.33
N LEU A 423 6.31 20.89 1.08
CA LEU A 423 6.07 19.55 0.51
C LEU A 423 4.59 19.40 0.13
N TRP A 424 4.29 19.25 -1.16
CA TRP A 424 2.92 19.01 -1.63
C TRP A 424 2.68 17.51 -1.78
N ILE A 425 1.57 17.00 -1.24
CA ILE A 425 1.14 15.60 -1.37
C ILE A 425 -0.34 15.57 -1.75
N THR A 426 -0.66 15.06 -2.93
CA THR A 426 -2.04 14.95 -3.43
C THR A 426 -2.41 13.48 -3.53
N PHE A 427 -3.36 13.01 -2.72
CA PHE A 427 -3.87 11.66 -2.81
C PHE A 427 -5.02 11.60 -3.81
N THR A 428 -4.73 11.25 -5.05
CA THR A 428 -5.76 11.06 -6.08
C THR A 428 -6.62 9.80 -5.87
N SER A 429 -6.18 8.90 -4.98
CA SER A 429 -6.89 7.73 -4.49
C SER A 429 -8.15 8.08 -3.69
N GLY A 430 -9.14 7.20 -3.73
CA GLY A 430 -10.35 7.34 -2.92
C GLY A 430 -11.31 6.19 -3.17
N GLU A 431 -12.36 6.11 -2.37
CA GLU A 431 -13.38 5.08 -2.42
C GLU A 431 -14.70 5.61 -1.84
N HIS A 432 -15.78 4.86 -2.02
CA HIS A 432 -17.02 5.04 -1.30
C HIS A 432 -17.73 3.67 -1.28
N VAL A 433 -17.12 2.69 -0.63
CA VAL A 433 -17.52 1.28 -0.69
C VAL A 433 -18.85 0.99 -0.01
N LEU A 434 -19.32 1.88 0.86
CA LEU A 434 -20.64 1.79 1.48
C LEU A 434 -21.74 2.48 0.64
N ASN A 435 -21.38 3.19 -0.42
CA ASN A 435 -22.33 3.73 -1.39
C ASN A 435 -23.07 2.60 -2.12
N GLU A 436 -24.27 2.86 -2.62
CA GLU A 436 -25.05 1.95 -3.44
C GLU A 436 -25.30 2.56 -4.83
N PRO A 437 -24.69 2.01 -5.91
CA PRO A 437 -23.77 0.86 -5.92
C PRO A 437 -22.40 1.19 -5.31
N ASN A 438 -21.69 0.18 -4.80
CA ASN A 438 -20.39 0.37 -4.16
C ASN A 438 -19.37 0.99 -5.13
N ILE A 439 -18.62 1.98 -4.64
CA ILE A 439 -17.55 2.62 -5.41
C ILE A 439 -16.23 2.17 -4.80
N THR A 440 -15.63 1.15 -5.40
CA THR A 440 -14.34 0.62 -4.96
C THR A 440 -13.21 1.57 -5.33
N PRO A 441 -12.00 1.42 -4.73
CA PRO A 441 -10.81 2.15 -5.17
C PRO A 441 -10.56 2.05 -6.69
N GLU A 442 -10.80 0.87 -7.29
CA GLU A 442 -10.65 0.68 -8.74
C GLU A 442 -11.68 1.49 -9.55
N VAL A 443 -12.94 1.52 -9.10
CA VAL A 443 -14.01 2.30 -9.76
C VAL A 443 -13.76 3.79 -9.61
N MET A 444 -13.28 4.26 -8.45
CA MET A 444 -12.91 5.67 -8.27
C MET A 444 -11.76 6.08 -9.20
N ALA A 445 -10.70 5.27 -9.26
CA ALA A 445 -9.50 5.56 -10.02
C ALA A 445 -9.73 5.48 -11.54
N LEU A 446 -10.37 4.41 -12.00
CA LEU A 446 -10.48 4.07 -13.42
C LEU A 446 -11.89 4.27 -14.01
N GLY A 447 -12.91 4.40 -13.17
CA GLY A 447 -14.31 4.43 -13.60
C GLY A 447 -14.93 3.03 -13.70
N PRO A 448 -16.23 2.95 -14.05
CA PRO A 448 -16.97 1.69 -14.16
C PRO A 448 -16.31 0.71 -15.13
N GLU A 449 -16.26 -0.58 -14.79
CA GLU A 449 -15.63 -1.63 -15.61
C GLU A 449 -16.23 -1.71 -17.02
N GLU A 450 -17.54 -1.54 -17.16
CA GLU A 450 -18.24 -1.62 -18.44
C GLU A 450 -17.75 -0.56 -19.44
N GLN A 451 -17.17 0.53 -18.95
CA GLN A 451 -16.65 1.63 -19.75
C GLN A 451 -15.17 1.45 -20.11
N ARG A 452 -14.45 0.55 -19.42
CA ARG A 452 -13.03 0.23 -19.64
C ARG A 452 -12.80 -0.90 -20.65
N MET A 453 -13.84 -1.68 -20.94
CA MET A 453 -13.75 -2.85 -21.84
C MET A 453 -13.50 -2.42 -23.31
N PRO A 454 -12.39 -2.87 -23.95
CA PRO A 454 -12.09 -2.50 -25.33
C PRO A 454 -13.13 -3.05 -26.30
N GLY A 455 -13.69 -2.18 -27.14
CA GLY A 455 -14.62 -2.54 -28.23
C GLY A 455 -16.10 -2.34 -27.95
N ARG A 456 -16.51 -1.95 -26.73
CA ARG A 456 -17.90 -1.59 -26.43
C ARG A 456 -18.10 -0.09 -26.64
N LYS A 457 -18.72 0.30 -27.76
CA LYS A 457 -19.28 1.66 -27.90
C LYS A 457 -20.48 1.74 -26.96
N VAL A 458 -20.36 2.53 -25.90
CA VAL A 458 -21.54 2.97 -25.15
C VAL A 458 -22.25 3.98 -26.05
N ASP A 459 -23.40 3.59 -26.60
CA ASP A 459 -24.24 4.52 -27.36
C ASP A 459 -24.60 5.69 -26.46
N GLY A 460 -24.40 6.92 -26.96
CA GLY A 460 -24.62 8.19 -26.28
C GLY A 460 -26.10 8.45 -25.97
N GLY A 461 -26.70 7.61 -25.13
CA GLY A 461 -27.99 7.85 -24.49
C GLY A 461 -27.90 9.12 -23.64
N LYS A 462 -28.92 9.97 -23.74
CA LYS A 462 -29.06 11.21 -22.99
C LYS A 462 -29.12 10.93 -21.48
N GLY A 463 -27.95 10.91 -20.86
CA GLY A 463 -27.68 10.79 -19.42
C GLY A 463 -26.16 10.63 -19.29
N GLY A 464 -25.50 11.61 -18.66
CA GLY A 464 -24.05 11.81 -18.66
C GLY A 464 -23.23 10.51 -18.69
N THR A 465 -22.62 10.23 -19.84
CA THR A 465 -21.58 9.20 -19.92
C THR A 465 -20.32 9.79 -19.30
N VAL A 466 -20.06 9.47 -18.04
CA VAL A 466 -18.69 9.58 -17.51
C VAL A 466 -17.82 8.72 -18.40
N LYS A 467 -16.74 9.29 -18.91
CA LYS A 467 -15.58 8.51 -19.33
C LYS A 467 -14.54 8.69 -18.22
N GLY A 468 -14.13 7.56 -17.66
CA GLY A 468 -12.98 7.47 -16.77
C GLY A 468 -13.20 7.91 -15.33
N GLY A 469 -12.36 7.37 -14.46
CA GLY A 469 -12.22 7.80 -13.08
C GLY A 469 -11.27 8.99 -12.93
N VAL A 470 -10.79 9.20 -11.71
CA VAL A 470 -9.84 10.27 -11.36
C VAL A 470 -8.57 10.22 -12.23
N ASN A 471 -8.08 9.02 -12.59
CA ASN A 471 -6.84 8.85 -13.36
C ASN A 471 -6.97 9.36 -14.80
N GLU A 472 -8.12 9.16 -15.47
CA GLU A 472 -8.34 9.70 -16.83
C GLU A 472 -8.39 11.23 -16.81
N LYS A 473 -9.07 11.80 -15.82
CA LYS A 473 -9.13 13.26 -15.63
C LYS A 473 -7.75 13.85 -15.37
N LEU A 474 -6.96 13.20 -14.51
CA LEU A 474 -5.57 13.58 -14.24
C LEU A 474 -4.72 13.51 -15.52
N LEU A 475 -4.82 12.43 -16.28
CA LEU A 475 -4.09 12.27 -17.54
C LEU A 475 -4.44 13.37 -18.55
N GLY A 476 -5.72 13.73 -18.66
CA GLY A 476 -6.17 14.84 -19.49
C GLY A 476 -5.51 16.16 -19.08
N LEU A 477 -5.53 16.46 -17.78
CA LEU A 477 -4.93 17.66 -17.22
C LEU A 477 -3.41 17.74 -17.42
N LEU A 478 -2.71 16.59 -17.37
CA LEU A 478 -1.26 16.50 -17.57
C LEU A 478 -0.83 16.59 -19.05
N LYS A 479 -1.73 16.25 -19.99
CA LYS A 479 -1.45 16.37 -21.43
C LYS A 479 -1.67 17.79 -21.96
N GLU A 480 -2.57 18.54 -21.33
CA GLU A 480 -2.87 19.91 -21.72
C GLU A 480 -1.74 20.87 -21.29
N GLY A 481 -1.35 21.77 -22.20
CA GLY A 481 -0.37 22.83 -21.93
C GLY A 481 -1.05 24.16 -21.58
N GLY A 482 -0.24 25.21 -21.36
CA GLY A 482 -0.76 26.57 -21.15
C GLY A 482 -1.25 26.84 -19.72
N SER A 483 -2.16 27.83 -19.59
CA SER A 483 -2.77 28.19 -18.30
C SER A 483 -3.66 27.08 -17.76
N ASP A 484 -4.35 26.37 -18.65
CA ASP A 484 -5.47 25.52 -18.30
C ASP A 484 -5.03 24.10 -17.95
N GLY A 485 -3.91 23.63 -18.53
CA GLY A 485 -3.30 22.35 -18.21
C GLY A 485 -2.16 22.39 -17.19
N LEU A 486 -1.66 21.21 -16.79
CA LEU A 486 -0.59 21.03 -15.80
C LEU A 486 0.68 20.38 -16.38
N ARG A 487 0.79 20.23 -17.71
CA ARG A 487 1.96 19.61 -18.34
C ARG A 487 3.28 20.25 -17.88
N GLY A 488 4.11 19.46 -17.22
CA GLY A 488 5.46 19.84 -16.79
C GLY A 488 5.52 20.88 -15.66
N LYS A 489 4.40 21.19 -15.00
CA LYS A 489 4.36 22.05 -13.80
C LYS A 489 4.82 21.26 -12.57
N ARG A 490 5.10 21.98 -11.47
CA ARG A 490 5.42 21.38 -10.18
C ARG A 490 4.13 21.02 -9.44
N LEU A 491 3.97 19.75 -9.11
CA LEU A 491 2.79 19.14 -8.50
C LEU A 491 3.11 18.52 -7.14
N GLY A 492 4.40 18.33 -6.83
CA GLY A 492 4.84 17.59 -5.64
C GLY A 492 4.64 16.09 -5.79
N VAL A 493 4.24 15.44 -4.71
CA VAL A 493 3.91 14.01 -4.69
C VAL A 493 2.46 13.82 -5.16
N VAL A 494 2.26 12.91 -6.12
CA VAL A 494 0.93 12.55 -6.62
C VAL A 494 0.70 11.07 -6.34
N VAL A 495 -0.13 10.75 -5.36
CA VAL A 495 -0.35 9.40 -4.83
C VAL A 495 -1.61 8.82 -5.47
N MET A 496 -1.49 7.69 -6.16
CA MET A 496 -2.54 7.13 -7.02
C MET A 496 -2.92 5.70 -6.62
N ASP A 497 -4.16 5.34 -6.93
CA ASP A 497 -4.59 3.95 -7.06
C ASP A 497 -4.57 3.54 -8.53
N PHE A 498 -4.27 2.27 -8.82
CA PHE A 498 -4.34 1.68 -10.18
C PHE A 498 -3.72 2.54 -11.30
N TRP A 499 -2.47 2.97 -11.11
CA TRP A 499 -1.79 3.91 -12.00
C TRP A 499 -1.57 3.39 -13.43
N GLU A 500 -1.62 2.07 -13.65
CA GLU A 500 -1.28 1.44 -14.92
C GLU A 500 -2.26 1.68 -16.08
N MET A 501 -3.44 2.27 -15.83
CA MET A 501 -4.43 2.74 -16.83
C MET A 501 -4.46 1.89 -18.13
N GLU A 502 -4.61 0.56 -18.01
CA GLU A 502 -4.33 -0.37 -19.11
C GLU A 502 -5.15 -0.05 -20.38
N GLY A 503 -4.48 0.46 -21.42
CA GLY A 503 -5.12 0.82 -22.70
C GLY A 503 -5.69 2.23 -22.80
N GLU A 504 -5.63 3.02 -21.71
CA GLU A 504 -6.22 4.37 -21.60
C GLU A 504 -5.16 5.48 -21.61
N GLY A 505 -3.90 5.14 -21.33
CA GLY A 505 -2.76 6.03 -21.51
C GLY A 505 -1.60 5.73 -20.55
N ASP A 506 -0.65 6.65 -20.49
CA ASP A 506 0.57 6.51 -19.70
C ASP A 506 0.66 7.61 -18.64
N LEU A 507 0.00 7.37 -17.50
CA LEU A 507 -0.09 8.35 -16.42
C LEU A 507 1.26 8.69 -15.81
N ILE A 508 2.11 7.67 -15.63
CA ILE A 508 3.46 7.87 -15.09
C ILE A 508 4.34 8.61 -16.10
N GLY A 509 4.25 8.28 -17.39
CA GLY A 509 4.90 9.04 -18.46
C GLY A 509 4.52 10.51 -18.42
N ALA A 510 3.24 10.82 -18.30
CA ALA A 510 2.71 12.18 -18.28
C ALA A 510 3.21 12.98 -17.06
N LEU A 511 3.19 12.38 -15.86
CA LEU A 511 3.73 12.98 -14.63
C LEU A 511 5.24 13.26 -14.74
N LEU A 512 5.99 12.34 -15.32
CA LEU A 512 7.44 12.46 -15.49
C LEU A 512 7.83 13.32 -16.72
N GLY A 513 6.88 13.66 -17.58
CA GLY A 513 7.13 14.37 -18.84
C GLY A 513 7.95 13.55 -19.84
N LEU A 514 7.73 12.22 -19.88
CA LEU A 514 8.43 11.28 -20.76
C LEU A 514 7.65 10.97 -22.06
N ASP A 515 6.48 11.59 -22.24
CA ASP A 515 5.56 11.43 -23.38
C ASP A 515 6.00 12.11 -24.68
#